data_AF-A0A7K2N3S9-F1
#
_entry.id   AF-A0A7K2N3S9-F1
#
_cell.length_a   1.000
_cell.length_b   1.000
_cell.length_c   1.000
_cell.angle_alpha   90.00
_cell.angle_beta   90.00
_cell.angle_gamma   90.00
#
_symmetry.space_group_name_H-M   'P 1'
#
loop_
_entity.id
_entity.type
_entity.pdbx_description
1 polymer ?
#
loop_
_entity_poly.entity_id
_entity_poly.type
_entity_poly.pdbx_seq_one_letter_code
_entity_poly.pdbx_strand_id
1 'polypeptide(L)'
;MAWFRSTTIRGVTARNDSVLELLPMVFAAPGEALARAEELLAADPSPLHASVAHQVIGIWQRDFGDTRRALAHLRRARDLAARADSAEREADVLATLGVALVHAGRTRAGLAAFEQGVARGSGHTRARVL
;
A
#
# COMPACT_ATOMS: atom_id res chain seq x y z
N MET A 1 -35.40 -4.74 -22.72
CA MET A 1 -34.07 -5.20 -23.19
C MET A 1 -33.02 -4.71 -22.21
N ALA A 2 -32.70 -5.51 -21.19
CA ALA A 2 -31.71 -5.18 -20.17
C ALA A 2 -30.41 -5.91 -20.49
N TRP A 3 -29.36 -5.17 -20.83
CA TRP A 3 -28.01 -5.70 -21.01
C TRP A 3 -27.27 -5.58 -19.67
N PHE A 4 -27.25 -6.68 -18.90
CA PHE A 4 -26.34 -6.81 -17.76
C PHE A 4 -24.94 -7.05 -18.32
N ARG A 5 -24.08 -6.03 -18.31
CA ARG A 5 -22.65 -6.20 -18.58
C ARG A 5 -22.04 -6.93 -17.39
N SER A 6 -21.89 -8.24 -17.52
CA SER A 6 -21.09 -9.08 -16.63
C SER A 6 -19.61 -8.72 -16.83
N THR A 7 -19.16 -7.63 -16.21
CA THR A 7 -17.72 -7.38 -16.05
C THR A 7 -17.23 -8.41 -15.03
N THR A 8 -16.57 -9.43 -15.55
CA THR A 8 -16.05 -10.62 -14.89
C THR A 8 -15.36 -10.30 -13.55
N ILE A 9 -16.00 -10.63 -12.42
CA ILE A 9 -15.44 -10.55 -11.06
C ILE A 9 -14.03 -11.18 -11.02
N ARG A 10 -13.84 -12.31 -11.70
CA ARG A 10 -12.55 -13.03 -11.81
C ARG A 10 -11.43 -12.21 -12.48
N GLY A 11 -11.75 -11.35 -13.44
CA GLY A 11 -10.76 -10.51 -14.12
C GLY A 11 -10.33 -9.30 -13.29
N VAL A 12 -11.23 -8.78 -12.45
CA VAL A 12 -10.91 -7.71 -11.49
C VAL A 12 -10.04 -8.26 -10.36
N THR A 13 -10.37 -9.44 -9.83
CA THR A 13 -9.56 -10.10 -8.79
C THR A 13 -8.16 -10.44 -9.29
N ALA A 14 -8.01 -11.05 -10.47
CA ALA A 14 -6.70 -11.38 -11.02
C ALA A 14 -5.82 -10.13 -11.27
N ARG A 15 -6.42 -9.01 -11.72
CA ARG A 15 -5.71 -7.73 -11.84
C ARG A 15 -5.28 -7.19 -10.48
N ASN A 16 -6.15 -7.27 -9.48
CA ASN A 16 -5.84 -6.83 -8.12
C ASN A 16 -4.70 -7.67 -7.52
N ASP A 17 -4.73 -9.00 -7.71
CA ASP A 17 -3.70 -9.91 -7.24
C ASP A 17 -2.34 -9.57 -7.89
N SER A 18 -2.31 -9.32 -9.21
CA SER A 18 -1.09 -8.93 -9.92
C SER A 18 -0.49 -7.61 -9.42
N VAL A 19 -1.32 -6.69 -8.93
CA VAL A 19 -0.85 -5.43 -8.35
C VAL A 19 -0.32 -5.65 -6.94
N LEU A 20 -0.97 -6.50 -6.13
CA LEU A 20 -0.51 -6.83 -4.78
C LEU A 20 0.84 -7.57 -4.77
N GLU A 21 1.15 -8.34 -5.82
CA GLU A 21 2.44 -9.00 -6.01
C GLU A 21 3.63 -8.03 -6.08
N LEU A 22 3.40 -6.74 -6.34
CA LEU A 22 4.47 -5.73 -6.30
C LEU A 22 5.05 -5.54 -4.89
N LEU A 23 4.28 -5.79 -3.83
CA LEU A 23 4.74 -5.62 -2.45
C LEU A 23 5.84 -6.61 -2.05
N PRO A 24 5.67 -7.94 -2.19
CA PRO A 24 6.76 -8.88 -1.95
C PRO A 24 7.92 -8.68 -2.93
N MET A 25 7.64 -8.22 -4.16
CA MET A 25 8.68 -7.94 -5.17
C MET A 25 9.70 -6.89 -4.71
N VAL A 26 9.34 -5.94 -3.85
CA VAL A 26 10.29 -4.94 -3.32
C VAL A 26 11.51 -5.60 -2.68
N PHE A 27 11.33 -6.76 -2.05
CA PHE A 27 12.42 -7.49 -1.40
C PHE A 27 13.17 -8.43 -2.35
N ALA A 28 12.50 -8.95 -3.39
CA ALA A 28 13.09 -9.88 -4.35
C ALA A 28 13.81 -9.17 -5.52
N ALA A 29 13.23 -8.09 -6.03
CA ALA A 29 13.68 -7.32 -7.19
C ALA A 29 13.34 -5.83 -7.00
N PRO A 30 14.03 -5.10 -6.10
CA PRO A 30 13.65 -3.76 -5.66
C PRO A 30 13.56 -2.73 -6.80
N GLY A 31 14.50 -2.76 -7.76
CA GLY A 31 14.49 -1.83 -8.89
C GLY A 31 13.32 -2.07 -9.84
N GLU A 32 12.97 -3.34 -10.08
CA GLU A 32 11.84 -3.72 -10.93
C GLU A 32 10.50 -3.36 -10.27
N ALA A 33 10.39 -3.59 -8.96
CA ALA A 33 9.22 -3.17 -8.18
C ALA A 33 9.00 -1.66 -8.23
N LEU A 34 10.07 -0.87 -8.11
CA LEU A 34 10.01 0.59 -8.23
C LEU A 34 9.51 1.01 -9.62
N ALA A 35 10.14 0.51 -10.68
CA ALA A 35 9.78 0.86 -12.06
C ALA A 35 8.29 0.54 -12.35
N ARG A 36 7.83 -0.65 -11.97
CA ARG A 36 6.42 -1.04 -12.16
C ARG A 36 5.44 -0.22 -11.35
N ALA A 37 5.81 0.20 -10.14
CA ALA A 37 4.97 1.08 -9.34
C ALA A 37 4.85 2.48 -9.98
N GLU A 38 5.93 3.01 -10.54
CA GLU A 38 5.91 4.29 -11.27
C GLU A 38 5.08 4.20 -12.56
N GLU A 39 5.24 3.14 -13.34
CA GLU A 39 4.42 2.85 -14.52
C GLU A 39 2.93 2.74 -14.16
N LEU A 40 2.62 2.04 -13.07
CA LEU A 40 1.25 1.90 -12.58
C LEU A 40 0.65 3.26 -12.23
N LEU A 41 1.38 4.15 -11.56
CA LEU A 41 0.91 5.50 -11.25
C LEU A 41 0.73 6.37 -12.49
N ALA A 42 1.59 6.21 -13.50
CA ALA A 42 1.47 6.94 -14.76
C ALA A 42 0.21 6.55 -15.56
N ALA A 43 -0.33 5.35 -15.32
CA ALA A 43 -1.53 4.83 -15.99
C ALA A 43 -2.86 5.27 -15.33
N ASP A 44 -2.85 6.27 -14.45
CA ASP A 44 -4.00 6.77 -13.69
C ASP A 44 -4.85 5.65 -13.02
N PRO A 45 -4.25 4.91 -12.08
CA PRO A 45 -4.86 3.72 -11.52
C PRO A 45 -5.97 4.08 -10.52
N SER A 46 -6.84 3.10 -10.22
CA SER A 46 -7.84 3.25 -9.16
C SER A 46 -7.18 3.60 -7.81
N PRO A 47 -7.89 4.26 -6.86
CA PRO A 47 -7.31 4.61 -5.57
C PRO A 47 -6.70 3.41 -4.81
N LEU A 48 -7.30 2.22 -4.96
CA LEU A 48 -6.78 0.99 -4.37
C LEU A 48 -5.40 0.63 -4.94
N HIS A 49 -5.26 0.57 -6.27
CA HIS A 49 -4.00 0.24 -6.93
C HIS A 49 -2.95 1.35 -6.78
N ALA A 50 -3.38 2.62 -6.82
CA ALA A 50 -2.52 3.77 -6.53
C ALA A 50 -1.92 3.68 -5.12
N SER A 51 -2.72 3.23 -4.14
CA SER A 51 -2.23 2.99 -2.78
C SER A 51 -1.11 1.96 -2.78
N VAL A 52 -1.23 0.87 -3.53
CA VAL A 52 -0.21 -0.19 -3.64
C VAL A 52 1.10 0.36 -4.21
N ALA A 53 1.02 1.06 -5.34
CA ALA A 53 2.20 1.67 -5.95
C ALA A 53 2.90 2.66 -5.02
N HIS A 54 2.15 3.54 -4.35
CA HIS A 54 2.75 4.44 -3.37
C HIS A 54 3.36 3.71 -2.18
N GLN A 55 2.80 2.59 -1.71
CA GLN A 55 3.41 1.80 -0.65
C GLN A 55 4.72 1.15 -1.11
N VAL A 56 4.76 0.58 -2.31
CA VAL A 56 5.95 0.00 -2.94
C VAL A 56 7.08 1.03 -3.00
N ILE A 57 6.80 2.22 -3.55
CA ILE A 57 7.77 3.32 -3.61
C ILE A 57 8.18 3.76 -2.19
N GLY A 58 7.23 3.77 -1.26
CA GLY A 58 7.49 4.09 0.15
C GLY A 58 8.48 3.14 0.81
N ILE A 59 8.32 1.83 0.62
CA ILE A 59 9.24 0.80 1.14
C ILE A 59 10.60 0.96 0.46
N TRP A 60 10.63 1.10 -0.86
CA TRP A 60 11.89 1.28 -1.60
C TRP A 60 12.67 2.52 -1.12
N GLN A 61 12.00 3.67 -0.95
CA GLN A 61 12.63 4.91 -0.47
C GLN A 61 13.13 4.79 0.98
N ARG A 62 12.47 3.99 1.82
CA ARG A 62 12.92 3.73 3.20
C ARG A 62 14.23 2.97 3.23
N ASP A 63 14.38 1.97 2.36
CA ASP A 63 15.49 1.02 2.40
C ASP A 63 16.67 1.45 1.51
N PHE A 64 16.40 2.16 0.41
CA PHE A 64 17.39 2.49 -0.61
C PHE A 64 17.47 4.00 -0.95
N GLY A 65 16.59 4.83 -0.39
CA GLY A 65 16.40 6.22 -0.81
C GLY A 65 16.29 7.24 0.32
N ASP A 66 15.42 8.24 0.13
CA ASP A 66 15.19 9.31 1.10
C ASP A 66 13.98 8.99 1.99
N THR A 67 14.23 8.77 3.27
CA THR A 67 13.20 8.51 4.29
C THR A 67 12.08 9.56 4.32
N ARG A 68 12.34 10.84 3.98
CA ARG A 68 11.28 11.85 3.89
C ARG A 68 10.34 11.59 2.72
N ARG A 69 10.88 11.14 1.58
CA ARG A 69 10.07 10.71 0.43
C ARG A 69 9.28 9.46 0.77
N ALA A 70 9.88 8.50 1.47
CA ALA A 70 9.18 7.32 1.97
C ALA A 70 7.92 7.71 2.77
N LEU A 71 8.07 8.61 3.75
CA LEU A 71 6.94 9.08 4.56
C LEU A 71 5.88 9.83 3.75
N ALA A 72 6.26 10.59 2.72
CA ALA A 72 5.30 11.27 1.86
C ALA A 72 4.47 10.27 1.04
N HIS A 73 5.12 9.29 0.42
CA HIS A 73 4.46 8.22 -0.33
C HIS A 73 3.55 7.37 0.56
N LEU A 74 3.99 7.00 1.75
CA LEU A 74 3.19 6.16 2.67
C LEU A 74 1.95 6.89 3.22
N ARG A 75 2.02 8.21 3.48
CA ARG A 75 0.84 9.01 3.82
C ARG A 75 -0.14 9.05 2.65
N ARG A 76 0.36 9.26 1.43
CA ARG A 76 -0.47 9.26 0.23
C ARG A 76 -1.15 7.91 0.00
N ALA A 77 -0.41 6.81 0.20
CA ALA A 77 -0.96 5.46 0.14
C ALA A 77 -2.10 5.25 1.13
N ARG A 78 -1.98 5.79 2.36
CA ARG A 78 -3.03 5.69 3.40
C ARG A 78 -4.27 6.46 3.02
N ASP A 79 -4.10 7.70 2.53
CA ASP A 79 -5.23 8.53 2.08
C ASP A 79 -5.97 7.88 0.91
N LEU A 80 -5.25 7.24 -0.02
CA LEU A 80 -5.83 6.53 -1.15
C LEU A 80 -6.55 5.23 -0.72
N ALA A 81 -6.00 4.50 0.25
CA ALA A 81 -6.65 3.32 0.83
C ALA A 81 -7.99 3.69 1.50
N ALA A 82 -8.02 4.78 2.26
CA ALA A 82 -9.23 5.30 2.87
C ALA A 82 -10.26 5.74 1.81
N ARG A 83 -9.82 6.40 0.72
CA ARG A 83 -10.69 6.77 -0.41
C ARG A 83 -11.24 5.56 -1.18
N ALA A 84 -10.52 4.45 -1.17
CA ALA A 84 -10.96 3.18 -1.73
C ALA A 84 -11.92 2.41 -0.79
N ASP A 85 -12.23 2.98 0.38
CA ASP A 85 -13.05 2.36 1.43
C ASP A 85 -12.57 0.96 1.85
N SER A 86 -11.24 0.76 1.85
CA SER A 86 -10.63 -0.53 2.17
C SER A 86 -9.89 -0.46 3.50
N ALA A 87 -10.56 -0.88 4.57
CA ALA A 87 -10.00 -0.90 5.93
C ALA A 87 -8.77 -1.82 6.04
N GLU A 88 -8.80 -2.97 5.36
CA GLU A 88 -7.67 -3.91 5.29
C GLU A 88 -6.45 -3.27 4.61
N ARG A 89 -6.66 -2.58 3.48
CA ARG A 89 -5.59 -1.86 2.79
C ARG A 89 -5.03 -0.72 3.66
N GLU A 90 -5.91 0.02 4.34
CA GLU A 90 -5.50 1.12 5.21
C GLU A 90 -4.65 0.61 6.38
N ALA A 91 -5.03 -0.52 6.99
CA ALA A 91 -4.26 -1.17 8.04
C ALA A 91 -2.86 -1.64 7.58
N ASP A 92 -2.76 -2.27 6.41
CA ASP A 92 -1.48 -2.70 5.81
C ASP A 92 -0.53 -1.51 5.55
N VAL A 93 -1.07 -0.41 5.01
CA VAL A 93 -0.28 0.81 4.78
C VAL A 93 0.12 1.47 6.11
N LEU A 94 -0.77 1.48 7.11
CA LEU A 94 -0.47 2.03 8.44
C LEU A 94 0.65 1.26 9.13
N ALA A 95 0.68 -0.07 9.02
CA ALA A 95 1.82 -0.86 9.48
C ALA A 95 3.13 -0.43 8.79
N THR A 96 3.11 -0.28 7.47
CA THR A 96 4.29 0.13 6.71
C THR A 96 4.75 1.55 7.08
N LEU A 97 3.81 2.48 7.25
CA LEU A 97 4.06 3.83 7.71
C LEU A 97 4.64 3.85 9.13
N GLY A 98 4.13 3.00 10.03
CA GLY A 98 4.64 2.81 11.38
C GLY A 98 6.12 2.43 11.36
N VAL A 99 6.49 1.42 10.58
CA VAL A 99 7.89 1.00 10.40
C VAL A 99 8.74 2.16 9.89
N ALA A 100 8.32 2.85 8.83
CA ALA A 100 9.09 3.97 8.27
C ALA A 100 9.26 5.13 9.27
N LEU A 101 8.25 5.41 10.11
CA LEU A 101 8.34 6.42 11.17
C LEU A 101 9.33 6.02 12.26
N VAL A 102 9.34 4.74 12.68
CA VAL A 102 10.33 4.23 13.63
C VAL A 102 11.74 4.32 13.05
N HIS A 103 11.94 3.92 11.79
CA HIS A 103 13.22 4.07 11.08
C HIS A 103 13.68 5.53 11.02
N ALA A 104 12.76 6.49 10.93
CA ALA A 104 13.06 7.93 10.98
C ALA A 104 13.29 8.49 12.40
N GLY A 105 13.37 7.66 13.44
CA GLY A 105 13.51 8.07 14.84
C GLY A 105 12.23 8.65 15.46
N ARG A 106 11.08 8.54 14.78
CA ARG A 106 9.78 9.09 15.22
C ARG A 106 8.94 8.03 15.92
N THR A 107 9.51 7.35 16.91
CA THR A 107 8.95 6.14 17.54
C THR A 107 7.51 6.31 18.04
N ARG A 108 7.18 7.42 18.72
CA ARG A 108 5.80 7.66 19.20
C ARG A 108 4.79 7.78 18.05
N ALA A 109 5.18 8.44 16.97
CA ALA A 109 4.32 8.54 15.79
C ALA A 109 4.20 7.19 15.07
N GLY A 110 5.26 6.38 15.08
CA GLY A 110 5.23 5.01 14.58
C GLY A 110 4.26 4.13 15.36
N LEU A 111 4.30 4.18 16.70
CA LEU A 111 3.37 3.47 17.56
C LEU A 111 1.92 3.88 17.31
N ALA A 112 1.65 5.19 17.23
CA ALA A 112 0.31 5.68 16.92
C ALA A 112 -0.20 5.18 15.55
N ALA A 113 0.67 5.05 14.55
CA ALA A 113 0.30 4.48 13.26
C ALA A 113 -0.02 2.98 13.36
N PHE A 114 0.75 2.21 14.14
CA PHE A 114 0.43 0.80 14.41
C PHE A 114 -0.92 0.65 15.14
N GLU A 115 -1.19 1.45 16.16
CA GLU A 115 -2.47 1.42 16.88
C GLU A 115 -3.66 1.71 15.96
N GLN A 116 -3.52 2.70 15.07
CA GLN A 116 -4.52 2.97 14.03
C GLN A 116 -4.67 1.78 13.07
N GLY A 117 -3.57 1.15 12.69
CA GLY A 117 -3.58 -0.06 11.85
C GLY A 117 -4.35 -1.21 12.49
N VAL A 118 -4.11 -1.46 13.79
CA VAL A 118 -4.85 -2.48 14.58
C VAL A 118 -6.34 -2.16 14.64
N ALA A 119 -6.70 -0.88 14.79
CA ALA A 119 -8.11 -0.46 14.85
C ALA A 119 -8.84 -0.61 13.50
N ARG A 120 -8.11 -0.49 12.38
CA ARG A 120 -8.66 -0.64 11.02
C ARG A 120 -8.71 -2.09 10.54
N GLY A 121 -7.72 -2.91 10.91
CA GLY A 121 -7.58 -4.27 10.41
C GLY A 121 -8.47 -5.29 11.11
N SER A 122 -8.90 -6.31 10.37
CA SER A 122 -9.50 -7.53 10.90
C SER A 122 -8.52 -8.72 10.79
N GLY A 123 -8.81 -9.82 11.51
CA GLY A 123 -8.13 -11.12 11.36
C GLY A 123 -6.63 -11.08 11.01
N HIS A 124 -6.31 -11.48 9.77
CA HIS A 124 -4.94 -11.62 9.26
C HIS A 124 -4.19 -10.29 9.15
N THR A 125 -4.83 -9.21 8.70
CA THR A 125 -4.16 -7.91 8.56
C THR A 125 -3.87 -7.29 9.91
N ARG A 126 -4.75 -7.50 10.91
CA ARG A 126 -4.44 -7.13 12.29
C ARG A 126 -3.18 -7.84 12.80
N ALA A 127 -2.99 -9.13 12.47
CA ALA A 127 -1.80 -9.87 12.85
C ALA A 127 -0.51 -9.33 12.20
N ARG A 128 -0.58 -8.73 11.01
CA ARG A 128 0.58 -8.11 10.35
C ARG A 128 1.00 -6.77 10.97
N VAL A 129 0.18 -6.20 11.83
CA VAL A 129 0.45 -4.95 12.54
C VAL A 129 1.10 -5.19 13.92
N LEU A 130 0.85 -6.36 14.52
CA LEU A 130 1.36 -6.77 15.84
C LEU A 130 2.75 -7.39 15.74
#